data_AF-A0A6C0LCH2-F1
#
_entry.id   AF-A0A6C0LCH2-F1
#
_cell.length_a   1.000
_cell.length_b   1.000
_cell.length_c   1.000
_cell.angle_alpha   90.00
_cell.angle_beta   90.00
_cell.angle_gamma   90.00
#
_symmetry.space_group_name_H-M   'P 1'
#
loop_
_entity.id
_entity.type
_entity.pdbx_description
1 polymer ?
#
loop_
_entity_poly.entity_id
_entity_poly.type
_entity_poly.pdbx_seq_one_letter_code
_entity_poly.pdbx_strand_id
1 'polypeptide(L)'
;MDIFDTRTIVDFQKFTFSGHLRTHVYKVLNENIKLGHADYSCYWTLELLSSGLIHSYWNTIFLSTALNINRSAPNAFLYLVRMYERFAPYENQYSIMQITDIRNNVDVRNLVCEVSASIALCKKSKLPSLPTIKPEHDFQSFIIQENLKAPSNLYARELMKHDDPMELYIPINELIYSLKSEIRDYIKALYWTSWIIKYASKFKEDNKRYLTCAYRSNEYVNEELLRSHIWLIWSVIMETAKTSPQSGTLNPYIDALYKMYCLRLGKGDMKKRLPFLITAILFICESNTLDIHYSVPTNIVLVQNITTNIPQWIKAIIETKKTFT
;
A
#
# COMPACT_ATOMS: atom_id res chain seq x y z
N MET A 1 27.15 -16.51 7.31
CA MET A 1 28.03 -15.37 7.65
C MET A 1 27.21 -14.42 8.50
N ASP A 2 27.68 -14.15 9.70
CA ASP A 2 26.96 -13.34 10.67
C ASP A 2 27.48 -11.90 10.67
N ILE A 3 26.58 -10.96 10.92
CA ILE A 3 26.88 -9.55 11.07
C ILE A 3 27.07 -9.27 12.57
N PHE A 4 28.31 -8.96 12.94
CA PHE A 4 28.67 -8.49 14.28
C PHE A 4 28.77 -6.97 14.30
N ASP A 5 27.83 -6.31 14.96
CA ASP A 5 27.73 -4.86 15.03
C ASP A 5 26.97 -4.45 16.29
N THR A 6 27.53 -3.51 17.06
CA THR A 6 27.00 -3.05 18.35
C THR A 6 25.95 -1.95 18.23
N ARG A 7 25.75 -1.37 17.04
CA ARG A 7 24.74 -0.35 16.79
C ARG A 7 23.34 -0.95 16.90
N THR A 8 22.46 -0.18 17.50
CA THR A 8 21.06 -0.49 17.74
C THR A 8 20.16 0.21 16.72
N ILE A 9 18.85 -0.02 16.82
CA ILE A 9 17.87 0.67 15.98
C ILE A 9 17.92 2.20 16.10
N VAL A 10 18.42 2.73 17.22
CA VAL A 10 18.56 4.19 17.46
C VAL A 10 19.63 4.78 16.54
N ASP A 11 20.71 4.06 16.29
CA ASP A 11 21.80 4.48 15.41
C ASP A 11 21.34 4.51 13.94
N PHE A 12 20.34 3.70 13.60
CA PHE A 12 19.78 3.60 12.26
C PHE A 12 18.54 4.48 12.06
N GLN A 13 18.38 5.55 12.84
CA GLN A 13 17.24 6.47 12.68
C GLN A 13 17.31 7.27 11.38
N LYS A 14 18.50 7.68 10.94
CA LYS A 14 18.70 8.52 9.73
C LYS A 14 19.39 7.77 8.59
N PHE A 15 20.35 6.93 8.93
CA PHE A 15 21.18 6.19 7.98
C PHE A 15 20.99 4.68 8.15
N THR A 16 21.27 3.93 7.09
CA THR A 16 21.29 2.47 7.11
C THR A 16 22.64 1.93 7.58
N PHE A 17 22.76 0.61 7.66
CA PHE A 17 23.94 -0.12 8.11
C PHE A 17 25.24 0.35 7.45
N SER A 18 25.19 0.54 6.13
CA SER A 18 26.29 0.98 5.27
C SER A 18 26.38 2.50 5.12
N GLY A 19 25.61 3.28 5.88
CA GLY A 19 25.69 4.75 5.89
C GLY A 19 24.83 5.48 4.86
N HIS A 20 23.94 4.80 4.14
CA HIS A 20 23.04 5.45 3.18
C HIS A 20 21.85 6.13 3.89
N LEU A 21 21.37 7.26 3.36
CA LEU A 21 20.12 7.86 3.85
C LEU A 21 18.95 6.89 3.67
N ARG A 22 18.18 6.63 4.73
CA ARG A 22 17.04 5.69 4.69
C ARG A 22 16.04 6.01 3.57
N THR A 23 15.70 7.29 3.44
CA THR A 23 14.75 7.77 2.43
C THR A 23 15.26 7.56 1.01
N HIS A 24 16.58 7.51 0.81
CA HIS A 24 17.18 7.15 -0.46
C HIS A 24 17.06 5.65 -0.72
N VAL A 25 17.37 4.80 0.26
CA VAL A 25 17.25 3.34 0.14
C VAL A 25 15.82 2.91 -0.22
N TYR A 26 14.78 3.54 0.35
CA TYR A 26 13.38 3.24 -0.02
C TYR A 26 13.09 3.53 -1.49
N LYS A 27 13.60 4.67 -2.00
CA LYS A 27 13.44 5.05 -3.40
C LYS A 27 14.18 4.10 -4.33
N VAL A 28 15.41 3.72 -3.97
CA VAL A 28 16.25 2.80 -4.76
C VAL A 28 15.63 1.40 -4.78
N LEU A 29 15.13 0.90 -3.65
CA LEU A 29 14.41 -0.38 -3.61
C LEU A 29 13.16 -0.34 -4.49
N ASN A 30 12.35 0.72 -4.38
CA ASN A 30 11.18 0.90 -5.23
C ASN A 30 11.54 0.95 -6.73
N GLU A 31 12.60 1.65 -7.11
CA GLU A 31 13.02 1.74 -8.50
C GLU A 31 13.54 0.39 -9.03
N ASN A 32 14.31 -0.36 -8.23
CA ASN A 32 14.75 -1.70 -8.62
C ASN A 32 13.57 -2.67 -8.78
N ILE A 33 12.57 -2.58 -7.91
CA ILE A 33 11.32 -3.34 -8.08
C ILE A 33 10.66 -2.94 -9.39
N LYS A 34 10.44 -1.65 -9.64
CA LYS A 34 9.80 -1.11 -10.86
C LYS A 34 10.51 -1.56 -12.14
N LEU A 35 11.84 -1.57 -12.15
CA LEU A 35 12.66 -2.00 -13.30
C LEU A 35 12.81 -3.53 -13.41
N GLY A 36 12.38 -4.28 -12.39
CA GLY A 36 12.49 -5.73 -12.36
C GLY A 36 13.88 -6.27 -12.03
N HIS A 37 14.70 -5.44 -11.39
CA HIS A 37 16.05 -5.78 -10.96
C HIS A 37 16.02 -6.58 -9.65
N ALA A 38 15.81 -7.89 -9.76
CA ALA A 38 15.60 -8.77 -8.60
C ALA A 38 16.82 -8.88 -7.66
N ASP A 39 18.04 -9.04 -8.20
CA ASP A 39 19.27 -9.10 -7.40
C ASP A 39 19.50 -7.82 -6.58
N TYR A 40 19.39 -6.66 -7.23
CA TYR A 40 19.53 -5.37 -6.56
C TYR A 40 18.41 -5.14 -5.54
N SER A 41 17.19 -5.60 -5.81
CA SER A 41 16.08 -5.54 -4.84
C SER A 41 16.40 -6.38 -3.59
N CYS A 42 17.03 -7.54 -3.76
CA CYS A 42 17.48 -8.37 -2.64
C CYS A 42 18.60 -7.69 -1.84
N TYR A 43 19.59 -7.09 -2.52
CA TYR A 43 20.68 -6.36 -1.85
C TYR A 43 20.13 -5.23 -0.96
N TRP A 44 19.28 -4.35 -1.50
CA TRP A 44 18.71 -3.23 -0.73
C TRP A 44 17.75 -3.68 0.38
N THR A 45 17.13 -4.85 0.21
CA THR A 45 16.35 -5.49 1.27
C THR A 45 17.23 -5.96 2.41
N LEU A 46 18.37 -6.59 2.11
CA LEU A 46 19.34 -7.00 3.13
C LEU A 46 20.00 -5.80 3.81
N GLU A 47 20.21 -4.69 3.12
CA GLU A 47 20.69 -3.43 3.72
C GLU A 47 19.69 -2.91 4.78
N LEU A 48 18.39 -2.92 4.48
CA LEU A 48 17.34 -2.55 5.44
C LEU A 48 17.25 -3.54 6.60
N LEU A 49 17.31 -4.85 6.32
CA LEU A 49 17.32 -5.90 7.35
C LEU A 49 18.52 -5.77 8.28
N SER A 50 19.72 -5.53 7.74
CA SER A 50 20.97 -5.34 8.49
C SER A 50 20.92 -4.14 9.44
N SER A 51 20.09 -3.15 9.10
CA SER A 51 19.82 -1.95 9.88
C SER A 51 18.68 -2.13 10.91
N GLY A 52 18.05 -3.30 11.00
CA GLY A 52 16.82 -3.51 11.80
C GLY A 52 15.59 -2.77 11.27
N LEU A 53 15.63 -2.24 10.03
CA LEU A 53 14.58 -1.41 9.43
C LEU A 53 13.49 -2.24 8.73
N ILE A 54 13.11 -3.36 9.34
CA ILE A 54 12.27 -4.38 8.70
C ILE A 54 10.85 -3.90 8.41
N HIS A 55 10.27 -3.06 9.28
CA HIS A 55 8.99 -2.39 9.00
C HIS A 55 9.06 -1.47 7.78
N SER A 56 10.20 -0.81 7.59
CA SER A 56 10.39 0.09 6.44
C SER A 56 10.50 -0.70 5.15
N TYR A 57 11.13 -1.88 5.20
CA TYR A 57 11.13 -2.84 4.10
C TYR A 57 9.70 -3.26 3.73
N TRP A 58 8.91 -3.77 4.68
CA TRP A 58 7.55 -4.24 4.40
C TRP A 58 6.63 -3.13 3.86
N ASN A 59 6.71 -1.93 4.44
CA ASN A 59 5.96 -0.79 3.90
C ASN A 59 6.41 -0.42 2.48
N THR A 60 7.71 -0.51 2.18
CA THR A 60 8.23 -0.23 0.82
C THR A 60 7.77 -1.29 -0.16
N ILE A 61 7.89 -2.59 0.15
CA ILE A 61 7.49 -3.66 -0.77
C ILE A 61 5.98 -3.60 -1.07
N PHE A 62 5.12 -3.37 -0.06
CA PHE A 62 3.68 -3.26 -0.28
C PHE A 62 3.32 -2.06 -1.18
N LEU A 63 3.91 -0.88 -0.90
CA LEU A 63 3.67 0.31 -1.71
C LEU A 63 4.22 0.16 -3.13
N SER A 64 5.41 -0.42 -3.29
CA SER A 64 6.00 -0.68 -4.60
C SER A 64 5.17 -1.66 -5.42
N THR A 65 4.54 -2.65 -4.79
CA THR A 65 3.59 -3.55 -5.45
C THR A 65 2.36 -2.79 -5.92
N ALA A 66 1.73 -1.97 -5.07
CA ALA A 66 0.59 -1.14 -5.49
C ALA A 66 0.95 -0.16 -6.61
N LEU A 67 2.14 0.46 -6.56
CA LEU A 67 2.55 1.48 -7.53
C LEU A 67 2.96 0.91 -8.89
N ASN A 68 3.72 -0.19 -8.90
CA ASN A 68 4.43 -0.65 -10.10
C ASN A 68 3.90 -1.98 -10.65
N ILE A 69 3.06 -2.69 -9.89
CA ILE A 69 2.51 -4.01 -10.26
C ILE A 69 0.99 -3.95 -10.34
N ASN A 70 0.31 -3.49 -9.28
CA ASN A 70 -1.16 -3.32 -9.23
C ASN A 70 -1.93 -4.50 -9.87
N ARG A 71 -2.76 -4.23 -10.87
CA ARG A 71 -3.61 -5.19 -11.58
C ARG A 71 -2.85 -6.12 -12.53
N SER A 72 -1.57 -5.87 -12.83
CA SER A 72 -0.82 -6.77 -13.72
C SER A 72 -0.34 -8.06 -13.06
N ALA A 73 -0.38 -8.16 -11.73
CA ALA A 73 -0.19 -9.40 -10.99
C ALA A 73 -0.98 -9.35 -9.66
N PRO A 74 -2.32 -9.51 -9.70
CA PRO A 74 -3.18 -9.33 -8.53
C PRO A 74 -2.85 -10.30 -7.38
N ASN A 75 -2.42 -11.52 -7.71
CA ASN A 75 -1.96 -12.50 -6.73
C ASN A 75 -0.72 -12.06 -5.93
N ALA A 76 -0.01 -11.01 -6.35
CA ALA A 76 1.09 -10.43 -5.57
C ALA A 76 0.60 -9.93 -4.20
N PHE A 77 -0.65 -9.43 -4.10
CA PHE A 77 -1.19 -8.96 -2.82
C PHE A 77 -1.50 -10.11 -1.86
N LEU A 78 -2.10 -11.19 -2.36
CA LEU A 78 -2.37 -12.40 -1.56
C LEU A 78 -1.05 -13.07 -1.13
N TYR A 79 -0.08 -13.14 -2.05
CA TYR A 79 1.27 -13.63 -1.77
C TYR A 79 1.92 -12.82 -0.63
N LEU A 80 1.86 -11.49 -0.70
CA LEU A 80 2.48 -10.60 0.29
C LEU A 80 1.84 -10.72 1.67
N VAL A 81 0.51 -10.86 1.76
CA VAL A 81 -0.16 -11.13 3.05
C VAL A 81 0.37 -12.42 3.66
N ARG A 82 0.34 -13.52 2.90
CA ARG A 82 0.85 -14.83 3.37
C ARG A 82 2.32 -14.76 3.80
N MET A 83 3.15 -14.06 3.05
CA MET A 83 4.58 -13.93 3.39
C MET A 83 4.80 -13.06 4.62
N TYR A 84 4.01 -12.00 4.81
CA TYR A 84 4.05 -11.20 6.03
C TYR A 84 3.59 -11.99 7.25
N GLU A 85 2.53 -12.80 7.12
CA GLU A 85 2.05 -13.69 8.19
C GLU A 85 3.09 -14.76 8.55
N ARG A 86 3.84 -15.28 7.57
CA ARG A 86 4.99 -16.17 7.83
C ARG A 86 6.15 -15.45 8.51
N PHE A 87 6.34 -14.16 8.22
CA PHE A 87 7.40 -13.34 8.79
C PHE A 87 7.12 -12.90 10.23
N ALA A 88 5.86 -12.53 10.54
CA ALA A 88 5.50 -11.91 11.82
C ALA A 88 5.93 -12.71 13.07
N PRO A 89 5.86 -14.05 13.10
CA PRO A 89 6.37 -14.84 14.23
C PRO A 89 7.88 -14.70 14.47
N TYR A 90 8.68 -14.40 13.43
CA TYR A 90 10.11 -14.12 13.60
C TYR A 90 10.33 -12.75 14.23
N GLU A 91 9.61 -11.72 13.77
CA GLU A 91 9.68 -10.36 14.34
C GLU A 91 9.32 -10.37 15.83
N ASN A 92 8.27 -11.12 16.21
CA ASN A 92 7.77 -11.19 17.59
C ASN A 92 8.75 -11.83 18.58
N GLN A 93 9.84 -12.46 18.12
CA GLN A 93 10.89 -13.01 18.98
C GLN A 93 11.86 -11.92 19.49
N TYR A 94 11.81 -10.73 18.91
CA TYR A 94 12.74 -9.64 19.23
C TYR A 94 12.01 -8.47 19.87
N SER A 95 12.59 -7.93 20.93
CA SER A 95 12.16 -6.62 21.44
C SER A 95 12.55 -5.51 20.45
N ILE A 96 11.93 -4.33 20.58
CA ILE A 96 12.28 -3.17 19.73
C ILE A 96 13.78 -2.84 19.81
N MET A 97 14.39 -2.99 21.00
CA MET A 97 15.81 -2.69 21.21
C MET A 97 16.75 -3.74 20.60
N GLN A 98 16.27 -4.98 20.43
CA GLN A 98 17.01 -6.11 19.88
C GLN A 98 16.65 -6.41 18.42
N ILE A 99 15.80 -5.60 17.79
CA ILE A 99 15.32 -5.87 16.43
C ILE A 99 16.44 -5.96 15.39
N THR A 100 17.61 -5.37 15.66
CA THR A 100 18.79 -5.51 14.81
C THR A 100 19.35 -6.93 14.76
N ASP A 101 19.08 -7.77 15.75
CA ASP A 101 19.58 -9.16 15.83
C ASP A 101 18.89 -10.07 14.80
N ILE A 102 17.68 -9.72 14.37
CA ILE A 102 16.95 -10.42 13.31
C ILE A 102 17.76 -10.53 12.01
N ARG A 103 18.74 -9.61 11.80
CA ARG A 103 19.61 -9.64 10.63
C ARG A 103 20.45 -10.89 10.53
N ASN A 104 20.66 -11.65 11.61
CA ASN A 104 21.41 -12.91 11.60
C ASN A 104 20.51 -14.15 11.51
N ASN A 105 19.18 -13.97 11.50
CA ASN A 105 18.26 -15.06 11.25
C ASN A 105 18.28 -15.42 9.75
N VAL A 106 18.77 -16.62 9.42
CA VAL A 106 18.93 -17.09 8.04
C VAL A 106 17.57 -17.25 7.35
N ASP A 107 16.56 -17.75 8.06
CA ASP A 107 15.21 -17.93 7.51
C ASP A 107 14.57 -16.59 7.17
N VAL A 108 14.78 -15.56 8.00
CA VAL A 108 14.32 -14.21 7.71
C VAL A 108 15.01 -13.64 6.48
N ARG A 109 16.34 -13.79 6.36
CA ARG A 109 17.10 -13.35 5.16
C ARG A 109 16.54 -13.97 3.89
N ASN A 110 16.35 -15.29 3.91
CA ASN A 110 15.79 -16.03 2.79
C ASN A 110 14.38 -15.53 2.45
N LEU A 111 13.51 -15.44 3.46
CA LEU A 111 12.12 -15.00 3.28
C LEU A 111 12.03 -13.62 2.62
N VAL A 112 12.75 -12.62 3.14
CA VAL A 112 12.65 -11.25 2.60
C VAL A 112 13.29 -11.12 1.22
N CYS A 113 14.36 -11.87 0.92
CA CYS A 113 14.95 -11.90 -0.42
C CYS A 113 14.04 -12.63 -1.42
N GLU A 114 13.45 -13.76 -1.04
CA GLU A 114 12.45 -14.45 -1.86
C GLU A 114 11.28 -13.53 -2.21
N VAL A 115 10.74 -12.82 -1.22
CA VAL A 115 9.67 -11.83 -1.45
C VAL A 115 10.12 -10.76 -2.42
N SER A 116 11.29 -10.16 -2.19
CA SER A 116 11.78 -9.04 -3.00
C SER A 116 12.04 -9.45 -4.44
N ALA A 117 12.67 -10.62 -4.66
CA ALA A 117 12.87 -11.18 -5.98
C ALA A 117 11.54 -11.51 -6.66
N SER A 118 10.62 -12.18 -5.96
CA SER A 118 9.30 -12.55 -6.49
C SER A 118 8.52 -11.34 -6.98
N ILE A 119 8.49 -10.27 -6.19
CA ILE A 119 7.82 -9.01 -6.53
C ILE A 119 8.55 -8.26 -7.65
N ALA A 120 9.87 -8.20 -7.61
CA ALA A 120 10.65 -7.60 -8.70
C ALA A 120 10.46 -8.35 -10.03
N LEU A 121 10.21 -9.66 -10.03
CA LEU A 121 9.98 -10.44 -11.27
C LEU A 121 8.53 -10.43 -11.76
N CYS A 122 7.59 -9.84 -11.01
CA CYS A 122 6.20 -9.72 -11.47
C CYS A 122 6.07 -8.81 -12.69
N LYS A 123 4.99 -8.98 -13.46
CA LYS A 123 4.64 -8.10 -14.57
C LYS A 123 4.41 -6.69 -14.04
N LYS A 124 4.90 -5.68 -14.77
CA LYS A 124 4.81 -4.27 -14.39
C LYS A 124 3.64 -3.58 -15.06
N SER A 125 3.06 -2.62 -14.34
CA SER A 125 1.97 -1.78 -14.81
C SER A 125 2.03 -0.44 -14.11
N LYS A 126 1.83 0.63 -14.88
CA LYS A 126 1.77 1.99 -14.34
C LYS A 126 0.42 2.18 -13.63
N LEU A 127 0.46 2.51 -12.34
CA LEU A 127 -0.74 2.90 -11.62
C LEU A 127 -1.30 4.23 -12.18
N PRO A 128 -2.61 4.32 -12.47
CA PRO A 128 -3.26 5.58 -12.79
C PRO A 128 -3.11 6.58 -11.64
N SER A 129 -2.92 7.86 -11.97
CA SER A 129 -2.91 8.93 -10.97
C SER A 129 -4.32 9.37 -10.64
N LEU A 130 -4.55 9.77 -9.39
CA LEU A 130 -5.76 10.55 -9.06
C LEU A 130 -5.75 11.86 -9.86
N PRO A 131 -6.88 12.25 -10.47
CA PRO A 131 -6.97 13.51 -11.19
C PRO A 131 -6.78 14.69 -10.23
N THR A 132 -6.19 15.78 -10.72
CA THR A 132 -6.01 16.99 -9.91
C THR A 132 -7.33 17.75 -9.84
N ILE A 133 -7.82 17.99 -8.63
CA ILE A 133 -9.03 18.76 -8.36
C ILE A 133 -8.65 20.19 -7.98
N LYS A 134 -9.23 21.16 -8.69
CA LYS A 134 -9.05 22.61 -8.49
C LYS A 134 -10.25 23.17 -7.73
N PRO A 135 -10.13 23.50 -6.42
CA PRO A 135 -11.27 23.92 -5.60
C PRO A 135 -12.07 25.08 -6.19
N GLU A 136 -11.40 26.04 -6.82
CA GLU A 136 -12.00 27.22 -7.45
C GLU A 136 -12.94 26.88 -8.62
N HIS A 137 -12.79 25.70 -9.22
CA HIS A 137 -13.57 25.23 -10.37
C HIS A 137 -14.43 24.01 -9.99
N ASP A 138 -13.79 22.93 -9.54
CA ASP A 138 -14.44 21.62 -9.30
C ASP A 138 -15.44 21.60 -8.13
N PHE A 139 -15.42 22.60 -7.25
CA PHE A 139 -16.41 22.73 -6.16
C PHE A 139 -17.58 23.64 -6.51
N GLN A 140 -17.59 24.23 -7.71
CA GLN A 140 -18.71 25.03 -8.18
C GLN A 140 -19.92 24.13 -8.46
N SER A 141 -21.11 24.52 -7.99
CA SER A 141 -22.31 23.68 -8.06
C SER A 141 -22.67 23.25 -9.49
N PHE A 142 -22.45 24.11 -10.49
CA PHE A 142 -22.72 23.76 -11.89
C PHE A 142 -21.73 22.72 -12.43
N ILE A 143 -20.43 22.79 -12.07
CA ILE A 143 -19.43 21.77 -12.44
C ILE A 143 -19.75 20.42 -11.80
N ILE A 144 -20.20 20.42 -10.54
CA ILE A 144 -20.66 19.21 -9.86
C ILE A 144 -21.83 18.61 -10.63
N GLN A 145 -22.85 19.43 -10.97
CA GLN A 145 -24.03 18.99 -11.73
C GLN A 145 -23.68 18.40 -13.10
N GLU A 146 -22.77 19.04 -13.85
CA GLU A 146 -22.29 18.54 -15.15
C GLU A 146 -21.58 17.18 -15.05
N ASN A 147 -20.95 16.91 -13.90
CA ASN A 147 -20.21 15.68 -13.67
C ASN A 147 -21.05 14.50 -13.17
N LEU A 148 -22.31 14.74 -12.73
CA LEU A 148 -23.21 13.71 -12.23
C LEU A 148 -23.56 12.71 -13.32
N LYS A 149 -23.56 11.43 -12.93
CA LYS A 149 -23.96 10.30 -13.79
C LYS A 149 -24.96 9.38 -13.12
N ALA A 150 -25.05 9.39 -11.80
CA ALA A 150 -25.97 8.53 -11.07
C ALA A 150 -27.43 8.96 -11.35
N PRO A 151 -28.32 8.05 -11.77
CA PRO A 151 -29.72 8.38 -12.03
C PRO A 151 -30.54 8.57 -10.74
N SER A 152 -29.94 8.31 -9.58
CA SER A 152 -30.58 8.34 -8.28
C SER A 152 -29.58 8.76 -7.21
N ASN A 153 -30.06 9.41 -6.15
CA ASN A 153 -29.30 9.77 -4.96
C ASN A 153 -29.40 8.72 -3.84
N LEU A 154 -29.98 7.55 -4.13
CA LEU A 154 -30.26 6.51 -3.14
C LEU A 154 -29.07 5.59 -2.85
N TYR A 155 -28.03 5.62 -3.67
CA TYR A 155 -26.90 4.68 -3.55
C TYR A 155 -26.09 4.92 -2.26
N ALA A 156 -25.94 6.18 -1.84
CA ALA A 156 -25.21 6.54 -0.63
C ALA A 156 -25.96 6.27 0.69
N ARG A 157 -27.27 6.00 0.64
CA ARG A 157 -28.16 6.00 1.81
C ARG A 157 -27.70 5.06 2.92
N GLU A 158 -27.30 3.84 2.58
CA GLU A 158 -26.92 2.81 3.56
C GLU A 158 -25.50 3.01 4.12
N LEU A 159 -24.64 3.76 3.43
CA LEU A 159 -23.23 3.95 3.80
C LEU A 159 -22.95 5.29 4.51
N MET A 160 -23.76 6.31 4.21
CA MET A 160 -23.71 7.59 4.89
C MET A 160 -24.37 7.46 6.27
N LYS A 161 -23.64 7.84 7.31
CA LYS A 161 -24.17 7.91 8.68
C LYS A 161 -24.57 9.35 8.99
N HIS A 162 -25.40 9.52 10.02
CA HIS A 162 -25.90 10.82 10.46
C HIS A 162 -24.79 11.86 10.71
N ASP A 163 -23.65 11.44 11.29
CA ASP A 163 -22.54 12.33 11.62
C ASP A 163 -21.56 12.57 10.45
N ASP A 164 -21.83 12.03 9.26
CA ASP A 164 -21.01 12.34 8.09
C ASP A 164 -21.36 13.71 7.50
N PRO A 165 -20.38 14.50 7.04
CA PRO A 165 -20.64 15.79 6.40
C PRO A 165 -21.53 15.64 5.17
N MET A 166 -22.59 16.46 5.09
CA MET A 166 -23.59 16.34 4.03
C MET A 166 -23.06 16.68 2.65
N GLU A 167 -22.01 17.50 2.60
CA GLU A 167 -21.28 17.86 1.38
C GLU A 167 -20.62 16.64 0.72
N LEU A 168 -20.37 15.55 1.46
CA LEU A 168 -19.83 14.31 0.91
C LEU A 168 -20.91 13.40 0.30
N TYR A 169 -22.20 13.67 0.51
CA TYR A 169 -23.27 12.76 0.08
C TYR A 169 -23.29 12.55 -1.44
N ILE A 170 -23.26 13.63 -2.22
CA ILE A 170 -23.27 13.57 -3.69
C ILE A 170 -22.01 12.85 -4.22
N PRO A 171 -20.78 13.25 -3.84
CA PRO A 171 -19.56 12.54 -4.24
C PRO A 171 -19.55 11.06 -3.91
N ILE A 172 -20.08 10.67 -2.74
CA ILE A 172 -20.16 9.27 -2.33
C ILE A 172 -21.19 8.51 -3.14
N ASN A 173 -22.36 9.09 -3.39
CA ASN A 173 -23.38 8.49 -4.24
C ASN A 173 -22.84 8.21 -5.65
N GLU A 174 -22.12 9.17 -6.22
CA GLU A 174 -21.49 9.04 -7.53
C GLU A 174 -20.32 8.06 -7.54
N LEU A 175 -19.52 7.99 -6.47
CA LEU A 175 -18.46 7.00 -6.32
C LEU A 175 -19.04 5.58 -6.30
N ILE A 176 -20.09 5.34 -5.51
CA ILE A 176 -20.78 4.04 -5.46
C ILE A 176 -21.32 3.68 -6.84
N TYR A 177 -22.01 4.62 -7.49
CA TYR A 177 -22.54 4.41 -8.84
C TYR A 177 -21.45 4.03 -9.85
N SER A 178 -20.32 4.73 -9.82
CA SER A 178 -19.17 4.48 -10.72
C SER A 178 -18.57 3.08 -10.53
N LEU A 179 -18.63 2.54 -9.31
CA LEU A 179 -18.07 1.22 -8.97
C LEU A 179 -19.06 0.05 -9.19
N LYS A 180 -20.34 0.32 -9.48
CA LYS A 180 -21.33 -0.75 -9.71
C LYS A 180 -20.90 -1.68 -10.83
N SER A 181 -21.31 -2.95 -10.72
CA SER A 181 -20.94 -4.04 -11.62
C SER A 181 -21.27 -3.80 -13.09
N GLU A 182 -22.29 -3.01 -13.38
CA GLU A 182 -22.75 -2.66 -14.72
C GLU A 182 -22.14 -1.37 -15.26
N ILE A 183 -21.53 -0.54 -14.40
CA ILE A 183 -20.94 0.76 -14.77
C ILE A 183 -19.43 0.64 -14.90
N ARG A 184 -18.75 0.22 -13.81
CA ARG A 184 -17.30 -0.04 -13.75
C ARG A 184 -16.43 1.10 -14.31
N ASP A 185 -16.83 2.35 -14.07
CA ASP A 185 -16.12 3.53 -14.54
C ASP A 185 -15.05 3.93 -13.51
N TYR A 186 -13.86 3.34 -13.64
CA TYR A 186 -12.76 3.67 -12.74
C TYR A 186 -12.31 5.12 -12.90
N ILE A 187 -12.49 5.76 -14.07
CA ILE A 187 -12.06 7.15 -14.29
C ILE A 187 -12.93 8.07 -13.42
N LYS A 188 -14.25 7.89 -13.46
CA LYS A 188 -15.18 8.63 -12.60
C LYS A 188 -15.01 8.26 -11.13
N ALA A 189 -14.77 6.99 -10.79
CA ALA A 189 -14.48 6.59 -9.42
C ALA A 189 -13.22 7.30 -8.86
N LEU A 190 -12.14 7.38 -9.65
CA LEU A 190 -10.92 8.10 -9.27
C LEU A 190 -11.16 9.61 -9.18
N TYR A 191 -12.00 10.20 -10.04
CA TYR A 191 -12.41 11.59 -9.94
C TYR A 191 -13.10 11.88 -8.60
N TRP A 192 -14.17 11.14 -8.26
CA TRP A 192 -14.91 11.36 -7.03
C TRP A 192 -14.09 11.06 -5.77
N THR A 193 -13.21 10.05 -5.83
CA THR A 193 -12.22 9.78 -4.78
C THR A 193 -11.29 10.98 -4.58
N SER A 194 -10.75 11.55 -5.67
CA SER A 194 -9.90 12.73 -5.61
C SER A 194 -10.66 13.96 -5.09
N TRP A 195 -11.91 14.13 -5.52
CA TRP A 195 -12.79 15.20 -5.09
C TRP A 195 -12.97 15.19 -3.56
N ILE A 196 -13.31 14.03 -2.99
CA ILE A 196 -13.49 13.85 -1.53
C ILE A 196 -12.21 14.18 -0.76
N ILE A 197 -11.07 13.65 -1.22
CA ILE A 197 -9.76 13.90 -0.57
C ILE A 197 -9.39 15.38 -0.64
N LYS A 198 -9.62 16.03 -1.78
CA LYS A 198 -9.33 17.45 -1.96
C LYS A 198 -10.27 18.32 -1.13
N TYR A 199 -11.56 17.96 -1.04
CA TYR A 199 -12.54 18.66 -0.22
C TYR A 199 -12.12 18.63 1.26
N ALA A 200 -11.77 17.46 1.78
CA ALA A 200 -11.29 17.33 3.16
C ALA A 200 -9.99 18.14 3.41
N SER A 201 -9.11 18.21 2.41
CA SER A 201 -7.88 19.02 2.48
C SER A 201 -8.20 20.52 2.52
N LYS A 202 -9.11 21.00 1.67
CA LYS A 202 -9.54 22.41 1.60
C LYS A 202 -10.30 22.82 2.86
N PHE A 203 -11.20 21.96 3.35
CA PHE A 203 -11.88 22.16 4.63
C PHE A 203 -10.88 22.38 5.77
N LYS A 204 -9.79 21.59 5.83
CA LYS A 204 -8.75 21.76 6.84
C LYS A 204 -8.02 23.09 6.72
N GLU A 205 -7.72 23.51 5.49
CA GLU A 205 -7.07 24.81 5.21
C GLU A 205 -7.93 25.98 5.69
N ASP A 206 -9.23 25.95 5.38
CA ASP A 206 -10.16 27.05 5.64
C ASP A 206 -10.58 27.12 7.11
N ASN A 207 -10.81 25.97 7.74
CA ASN A 207 -11.36 25.89 9.10
C ASN A 207 -10.30 25.64 10.18
N LYS A 208 -9.03 25.45 9.79
CA LYS A 208 -7.92 25.09 10.69
C LYS A 208 -8.16 23.83 11.55
N ARG A 209 -9.09 22.96 11.14
CA ARG A 209 -9.43 21.69 11.79
C ARG A 209 -9.71 20.61 10.75
N TYR A 210 -9.49 19.34 11.09
CA TYR A 210 -9.76 18.23 10.18
C TYR A 210 -11.26 18.06 9.92
N LEU A 211 -11.61 17.72 8.68
CA LEU A 211 -12.96 17.25 8.36
C LEU A 211 -13.21 15.95 9.15
N THR A 212 -14.25 15.98 9.99
CA THR A 212 -14.61 14.85 10.86
C THR A 212 -15.79 14.13 10.25
N CYS A 213 -15.62 12.86 9.96
CA CYS A 213 -16.66 11.95 9.51
C CYS A 213 -17.19 11.11 10.68
N ALA A 214 -18.28 10.39 10.44
CA ALA A 214 -18.81 9.43 11.39
C ALA A 214 -17.77 8.35 11.70
N TYR A 215 -17.80 7.87 12.94
CA TYR A 215 -16.91 6.82 13.41
C TYR A 215 -17.12 5.52 12.61
N ARG A 216 -16.01 4.94 12.16
CA ARG A 216 -15.96 3.64 11.47
C ARG A 216 -14.92 2.78 12.17
N SER A 217 -15.38 1.76 12.90
CA SER A 217 -14.53 0.86 13.68
C SER A 217 -13.52 0.15 12.80
N ASN A 218 -12.27 0.12 13.24
CA ASN A 218 -11.20 -0.65 12.62
C ASN A 218 -10.19 -1.03 13.71
N GLU A 219 -10.09 -2.33 14.01
CA GLU A 219 -9.21 -2.86 15.06
C GLU A 219 -7.72 -2.66 14.79
N TYR A 220 -7.34 -2.44 13.52
CA TYR A 220 -5.94 -2.30 13.12
C TYR A 220 -5.41 -0.85 13.22
N VAL A 221 -6.28 0.11 13.54
CA VAL A 221 -5.98 1.54 13.42
C VAL A 221 -6.34 2.28 14.70
N ASN A 222 -5.48 3.21 15.10
CA ASN A 222 -5.71 4.07 16.26
C ASN A 222 -7.01 4.87 16.12
N GLU A 223 -7.81 4.91 17.20
CA GLU A 223 -9.11 5.58 17.29
C GLU A 223 -9.10 7.03 16.76
N GLU A 224 -8.01 7.77 16.97
CA GLU A 224 -7.86 9.15 16.50
C GLU A 224 -7.98 9.30 14.98
N LEU A 225 -7.75 8.22 14.22
CA LEU A 225 -7.82 8.21 12.77
C LEU A 225 -9.20 7.79 12.24
N LEU A 226 -10.04 7.15 13.06
CA LEU A 226 -11.26 6.44 12.63
C LEU A 226 -12.43 7.35 12.21
N ARG A 227 -12.22 8.67 12.30
CA ARG A 227 -13.15 9.70 11.80
C ARG A 227 -12.66 10.39 10.52
N SER A 228 -11.65 9.83 9.86
CA SER A 228 -11.16 10.32 8.56
C SER A 228 -12.11 9.98 7.40
N HIS A 229 -12.25 10.89 6.44
CA HIS A 229 -12.98 10.69 5.17
C HIS A 229 -12.51 9.47 4.37
N ILE A 230 -11.26 9.03 4.57
CA ILE A 230 -10.73 7.83 3.90
C ILE A 230 -11.51 6.58 4.28
N TRP A 231 -12.02 6.48 5.52
CA TRP A 231 -12.77 5.30 5.94
C TRP A 231 -14.13 5.20 5.26
N LEU A 232 -14.73 6.34 4.92
CA LEU A 232 -15.95 6.38 4.12
C LEU A 232 -15.69 5.87 2.69
N ILE A 233 -14.56 6.23 2.08
CA ILE A 233 -14.13 5.69 0.78
C ILE A 233 -13.88 4.17 0.87
N TRP A 234 -13.21 3.69 1.93
CA TRP A 234 -13.02 2.26 2.15
C TRP A 234 -14.33 1.52 2.37
N SER A 235 -15.29 2.11 3.10
CA SER A 235 -16.63 1.52 3.25
C SER A 235 -17.32 1.33 1.90
N VAL A 236 -17.21 2.31 1.00
CA VAL A 236 -17.74 2.20 -0.38
C VAL A 236 -17.06 1.05 -1.15
N ILE A 237 -15.73 0.97 -1.09
CA ILE A 237 -14.95 -0.09 -1.77
C ILE A 237 -15.35 -1.48 -1.25
N MET A 238 -15.41 -1.64 0.08
CA MET A 238 -15.73 -2.92 0.72
C MET A 238 -17.16 -3.36 0.42
N GLU A 239 -18.14 -2.45 0.56
CA GLU A 239 -19.54 -2.79 0.29
C GLU A 239 -19.74 -3.14 -1.18
N THR A 240 -19.14 -2.37 -2.09
CA THR A 240 -19.22 -2.68 -3.53
C THR A 240 -18.59 -4.03 -3.87
N ALA A 241 -17.45 -4.36 -3.27
CA ALA A 241 -16.82 -5.66 -3.46
C ALA A 241 -17.70 -6.81 -2.93
N LYS A 242 -18.33 -6.61 -1.77
CA LYS A 242 -19.21 -7.58 -1.12
C LYS A 242 -20.49 -7.84 -1.92
N THR A 243 -21.11 -6.79 -2.47
CA THR A 243 -22.36 -6.90 -3.25
C THR A 243 -22.12 -7.22 -4.73
N SER A 244 -20.86 -7.26 -5.17
CA SER A 244 -20.51 -7.58 -6.55
C SER A 244 -20.90 -9.02 -6.92
N PRO A 245 -21.35 -9.29 -8.16
CA PRO A 245 -21.48 -10.65 -8.67
C PRO A 245 -20.14 -11.43 -8.65
N GLN A 246 -19.00 -10.74 -8.61
CA GLN A 246 -17.65 -11.32 -8.49
C GLN A 246 -17.11 -11.28 -7.05
N SER A 247 -17.96 -11.15 -6.03
CA SER A 247 -17.56 -10.99 -4.63
C SER A 247 -16.61 -12.09 -4.13
N GLY A 248 -16.86 -13.35 -4.49
CA GLY A 248 -16.00 -14.48 -4.12
C GLY A 248 -14.55 -14.33 -4.62
N THR A 249 -14.37 -13.71 -5.78
CA THR A 249 -13.04 -13.39 -6.32
C THR A 249 -12.48 -12.11 -5.71
N LEU A 250 -13.29 -11.05 -5.58
CA LEU A 250 -12.81 -9.72 -5.16
C LEU A 250 -12.43 -9.64 -3.68
N ASN A 251 -13.25 -10.21 -2.80
CA ASN A 251 -13.13 -10.01 -1.36
C ASN A 251 -11.73 -10.34 -0.81
N PRO A 252 -11.07 -11.46 -1.18
CA PRO A 252 -9.71 -11.74 -0.73
C PRO A 252 -8.70 -10.65 -1.12
N TYR A 253 -8.80 -10.07 -2.32
CA TYR A 253 -7.87 -9.04 -2.77
C TYR A 253 -8.14 -7.69 -2.10
N ILE A 254 -9.41 -7.32 -1.94
CA ILE A 254 -9.80 -6.08 -1.26
C ILE A 254 -9.40 -6.13 0.21
N ASP A 255 -9.60 -7.28 0.87
CA ASP A 255 -9.13 -7.52 2.24
C ASP A 255 -7.60 -7.42 2.33
N ALA A 256 -6.85 -8.04 1.41
CA ALA A 256 -5.39 -7.95 1.38
C ALA A 256 -4.90 -6.50 1.24
N LEU A 257 -5.49 -5.72 0.32
CA LEU A 257 -5.19 -4.30 0.12
C LEU A 257 -5.53 -3.47 1.37
N TYR A 258 -6.67 -3.76 2.00
CA TYR A 258 -7.10 -3.07 3.22
C TYR A 258 -6.17 -3.34 4.41
N LYS A 259 -5.78 -4.60 4.62
CA LYS A 259 -4.80 -4.98 5.67
C LYS A 259 -3.48 -4.26 5.47
N MET A 260 -2.95 -4.23 4.23
CA MET A 260 -1.73 -3.47 3.91
C MET A 260 -1.91 -1.96 4.11
N TYR A 261 -3.08 -1.42 3.75
CA TYR A 261 -3.40 -0.01 3.99
C TYR A 261 -3.41 0.33 5.48
N CYS A 262 -3.90 -0.56 6.34
CA CYS A 262 -4.05 -0.31 7.78
C CYS A 262 -2.78 -0.57 8.58
N LEU A 263 -1.89 -1.46 8.13
CA LEU A 263 -0.75 -1.93 8.90
C LEU A 263 0.14 -0.79 9.43
N ARG A 264 0.17 -0.59 10.76
CA ARG A 264 0.97 0.46 11.42
C ARG A 264 0.71 1.88 10.86
N LEU A 265 -0.54 2.20 10.53
CA LEU A 265 -0.93 3.47 9.91
C LEU A 265 -0.76 4.67 10.87
N GLY A 266 0.02 5.68 10.48
CA GLY A 266 0.08 6.98 11.15
C GLY A 266 -0.67 8.11 10.43
N LYS A 267 -0.87 9.25 11.10
CA LYS A 267 -1.55 10.45 10.55
C LYS A 267 -0.97 10.91 9.20
N GLY A 268 0.35 10.84 9.03
CA GLY A 268 1.05 11.25 7.81
C GLY A 268 1.05 10.23 6.67
N ASP A 269 0.58 9.01 6.92
CA ASP A 269 0.72 7.90 5.96
C ASP A 269 -0.51 7.73 5.07
N MET A 270 -1.69 8.21 5.48
CA MET A 270 -2.93 8.10 4.70
C MET A 270 -2.77 8.57 3.25
N LYS A 271 -2.09 9.70 3.03
CA LYS A 271 -1.79 10.23 1.68
C LYS A 271 -0.76 9.39 0.92
N LYS A 272 0.23 8.82 1.61
CA LYS A 272 1.26 7.98 0.99
C LYS A 272 0.69 6.62 0.57
N ARG A 273 -0.40 6.18 1.20
CA ARG A 273 -1.07 4.88 1.00
C ARG A 273 -2.25 4.91 0.02
N LEU A 274 -2.50 6.06 -0.62
CA LEU A 274 -3.47 6.16 -1.73
C LEU A 274 -3.27 5.12 -2.85
N PRO A 275 -2.06 4.63 -3.16
CA PRO A 275 -1.89 3.57 -4.15
C PRO A 275 -2.73 2.30 -3.91
N PHE A 276 -2.97 1.92 -2.64
CA PHE A 276 -3.82 0.78 -2.31
C PHE A 276 -5.29 1.05 -2.64
N LEU A 277 -5.79 2.27 -2.36
CA LEU A 277 -7.15 2.69 -2.71
C LEU A 277 -7.36 2.68 -4.22
N ILE A 278 -6.42 3.25 -4.98
CA ILE A 278 -6.48 3.27 -6.45
C ILE A 278 -6.49 1.84 -6.98
N THR A 279 -5.63 0.96 -6.45
CA THR A 279 -5.57 -0.45 -6.85
C THR A 279 -6.88 -1.18 -6.53
N ALA A 280 -7.49 -0.92 -5.37
CA ALA A 280 -8.78 -1.51 -4.98
C ALA A 280 -9.92 -1.09 -5.93
N ILE A 281 -9.96 0.20 -6.31
CA ILE A 281 -10.90 0.72 -7.32
C ILE A 281 -10.70 0.00 -8.66
N LEU A 282 -9.45 -0.16 -9.11
CA LEU A 282 -9.16 -0.90 -10.34
C LEU A 282 -9.62 -2.35 -10.28
N PHE A 283 -9.41 -3.03 -9.14
CA PHE A 283 -9.83 -4.44 -8.99
C PHE A 283 -11.35 -4.57 -9.09
N ILE A 284 -12.10 -3.64 -8.51
CA ILE A 284 -13.57 -3.63 -8.61
C ILE A 284 -14.01 -3.39 -10.05
N CYS A 285 -13.49 -2.35 -10.71
CA CYS A 285 -13.91 -2.00 -12.06
C CYS A 285 -13.45 -3.01 -13.12
N GLU A 286 -12.35 -3.71 -12.89
CA GLU A 286 -11.78 -4.69 -13.83
C GLU A 286 -11.97 -6.14 -13.37
N SER A 287 -12.96 -6.39 -12.50
CA SER A 287 -13.16 -7.68 -11.85
C SER A 287 -13.32 -8.86 -12.83
N ASN A 288 -13.86 -8.62 -14.03
CA ASN A 288 -14.01 -9.65 -15.07
C ASN A 288 -12.73 -9.96 -15.85
N THR A 289 -11.72 -9.09 -15.76
CA THR A 289 -10.46 -9.21 -16.53
C THR A 289 -9.25 -9.37 -15.62
N LEU A 290 -9.47 -9.52 -14.31
CA LEU A 290 -8.42 -9.70 -13.33
C LEU A 290 -7.77 -11.07 -13.53
N ASP A 291 -6.46 -11.10 -13.82
CA ASP A 291 -5.71 -12.33 -14.05
C ASP A 291 -5.41 -13.05 -12.73
N ILE A 292 -6.39 -13.81 -12.25
CA ILE A 292 -6.29 -14.60 -11.01
C ILE A 292 -5.40 -15.84 -11.15
N HIS A 293 -4.97 -16.17 -12.37
CA HIS A 293 -4.10 -17.33 -12.62
C HIS A 293 -2.62 -16.96 -12.66
N TYR A 294 -2.30 -15.66 -12.66
CA TYR A 294 -0.93 -15.19 -12.58
C TYR A 294 -0.23 -15.70 -11.31
N SER A 295 0.76 -16.58 -11.46
CA SER A 295 1.49 -17.15 -10.32
C SER A 295 2.49 -16.15 -9.73
N VAL A 296 2.59 -16.13 -8.39
CA VAL A 296 3.61 -15.37 -7.66
C VAL A 296 4.28 -16.30 -6.63
N PRO A 297 5.59 -16.60 -6.78
CA PRO A 297 6.48 -16.18 -7.85
C PRO A 297 6.12 -16.76 -9.23
N THR A 298 6.44 -16.03 -10.29
CA THR A 298 6.29 -16.49 -11.68
C THR A 298 7.26 -17.59 -12.05
N ASN A 299 8.49 -17.52 -11.54
CA ASN A 299 9.54 -18.49 -11.76
C ASN A 299 10.25 -18.79 -10.43
N ILE A 300 9.81 -19.84 -9.76
CA ILE A 300 10.35 -20.25 -8.46
C ILE A 300 11.83 -20.63 -8.54
N VAL A 301 12.25 -21.29 -9.63
CA VAL A 301 13.65 -21.72 -9.82
C VAL A 301 14.57 -20.50 -9.96
N LEU A 302 14.14 -19.49 -10.71
CA LEU A 302 14.89 -18.23 -10.84
C LEU A 302 15.01 -17.52 -9.49
N VAL A 303 13.92 -17.43 -8.72
CA VAL A 303 13.95 -16.83 -7.37
C VAL A 303 14.93 -17.58 -6.46
N GLN A 304 14.89 -18.91 -6.45
CA GLN A 304 15.81 -19.74 -5.68
C GLN A 304 17.27 -19.49 -6.09
N ASN A 305 17.56 -19.48 -7.38
CA ASN A 305 18.90 -19.19 -7.90
C ASN A 305 19.40 -17.81 -7.44
N ILE A 306 18.56 -16.78 -7.50
CA ILE A 306 18.89 -15.43 -7.01
C ILE A 306 19.22 -15.45 -5.52
N THR A 307 18.42 -16.14 -4.70
CA THR A 307 18.64 -16.18 -3.24
C THR A 307 19.93 -16.89 -2.82
N THR A 308 20.54 -17.70 -3.69
CA THR A 308 21.86 -18.28 -3.42
C THR A 308 22.96 -17.22 -3.26
N ASN A 309 22.74 -16.00 -3.76
CA ASN A 309 23.69 -14.88 -3.67
C ASN A 309 23.63 -14.10 -2.34
N ILE A 310 22.73 -14.48 -1.40
CA ILE A 310 22.60 -13.81 -0.10
C ILE A 310 23.94 -13.70 0.66
N PRO A 311 24.77 -14.76 0.78
CA PRO A 311 26.06 -14.65 1.48
C PRO A 311 26.99 -13.58 0.88
N GLN A 312 27.01 -13.45 -0.44
CA GLN A 312 27.82 -12.47 -1.18
C GLN A 312 27.33 -11.05 -0.91
N TRP A 313 26.01 -10.81 -0.91
CA TRP A 313 25.45 -9.51 -0.58
C TRP A 313 25.67 -9.11 0.88
N ILE A 314 25.53 -10.04 1.82
CA ILE A 314 25.85 -9.80 3.23
C ILE A 314 27.33 -9.41 3.38
N LYS A 315 28.24 -10.12 2.71
CA LYS A 315 29.67 -9.78 2.70
C LYS A 315 29.89 -8.36 2.16
N ALA A 316 29.28 -8.01 1.04
CA ALA A 316 29.40 -6.68 0.43
C ALA A 316 28.86 -5.56 1.35
N ILE A 317 27.73 -5.79 2.04
CA ILE A 317 27.17 -4.85 3.04
C ILE A 317 28.15 -4.65 4.20
N ILE A 318 28.76 -5.72 4.72
CA ILE A 318 29.77 -5.65 5.78
C ILE A 318 31.02 -4.88 5.32
N GLU A 319 31.46 -5.07 4.08
CA GLU A 319 32.61 -4.38 3.51
C GLU A 319 32.32 -2.88 3.30
N THR A 320 31.12 -2.54 2.82
CA THR A 320 30.70 -1.14 2.58
C THR A 320 30.59 -0.35 3.89
N LYS A 321 30.28 -1.00 5.02
CA LYS A 321 30.35 -0.35 6.34
C LYS A 321 31.74 0.27 6.60
N LYS A 322 32.82 -0.41 6.20
CA LYS A 322 34.21 -0.01 6.49
C LYS A 322 34.66 1.23 5.71
N THR A 323 33.94 1.62 4.65
CA THR A 323 34.30 2.80 3.84
C THR A 323 33.70 4.11 4.35
N PHE A 324 32.78 4.06 5.32
CA PHE A 324 32.13 5.24 5.92
C PHE A 324 32.48 5.47 7.40
N THR A 325 33.35 4.64 7.97
CA THR A 325 33.94 4.79 9.32
C THR A 325 35.40 5.18 9.19
#